data_AF-A0A3A8RZI1-F1
#
_entry.id   AF-A0A3A8RZI1-F1
#
_cell.length_a   1.000
_cell.length_b   1.000
_cell.length_c   1.000
_cell.angle_alpha   90.00
_cell.angle_beta   90.00
_cell.angle_gamma   90.00
#
_symmetry.space_group_name_H-M   'P 1'
#
loop_
_entity.id
_entity.type
_entity.pdbx_description
1 polymer ?
#
loop_
_entity_poly.entity_id
_entity_poly.type
_entity_poly.pdbx_seq_one_letter_code
_entity_poly.pdbx_strand_id
1 'polypeptide(L)' 'MNLIEPVMLVGAAIGGVVGAVWGFGSGIGWAVAGLVGGVVLGPILLLLLLFVLAMLMTLVTKGPRAVLRGLWGMRPPERP' A
#
# COMPACT_ATOMS: atom_id res chain seq x y z
N MET A 1 12.69 -8.47 13.23
CA MET A 1 12.28 -7.40 12.30
C MET A 1 10.96 -7.83 11.69
N ASN A 2 9.89 -7.10 11.94
CA ASN A 2 8.58 -7.40 11.34
C ASN A 2 8.57 -6.91 9.90
N LEU A 3 7.85 -7.61 8.99
CA LEU A 3 7.79 -7.27 7.55
C LEU A 3 7.32 -5.81 7.30
N ILE A 4 6.66 -5.21 8.29
CA ILE A 4 6.18 -3.82 8.28
C ILE A 4 7.33 -2.82 8.17
N GLU A 5 8.41 -2.98 8.94
CA GLU A 5 9.55 -2.05 8.93
C GLU A 5 10.21 -1.90 7.54
N PRO A 6 10.63 -2.98 6.85
CA PRO A 6 11.21 -2.85 5.52
C PRO A 6 10.19 -2.34 4.50
N VAL A 7 8.91 -2.69 4.62
CA VAL A 7 7.85 -2.18 3.73
C VAL A 7 7.70 -0.66 3.90
N MET A 8 7.70 -0.16 5.13
CA MET A 8 7.62 1.28 5.39
C MET A 8 8.84 2.01 4.83
N LEU A 9 10.05 1.47 5.01
CA LEU A 9 11.27 2.07 4.48
C LEU A 9 11.29 2.10 2.95
N VAL A 10 10.89 1.01 2.30
CA VAL A 10 10.81 0.93 0.83
C VAL A 10 9.75 1.90 0.30
N GLY A 11 8.58 1.94 0.94
CA GLY A 11 7.51 2.86 0.57
C GLY A 11 7.92 4.33 0.70
N ALA A 12 8.62 4.68 1.78
CA ALA A 12 9.14 6.03 2.00
C ALA A 12 10.22 6.40 0.96
N ALA A 13 11.14 5.49 0.66
CA ALA A 13 12.20 5.72 -0.32
C ALA A 13 11.61 5.95 -1.72
N ILE A 14 10.74 5.04 -2.18
CA ILE A 14 10.11 5.15 -3.51
C ILE A 14 9.22 6.38 -3.56
N GLY A 15 8.35 6.57 -2.58
CA GLY A 15 7.43 7.70 -2.54
C GLY A 15 8.17 9.03 -2.52
N GLY A 16 9.23 9.15 -1.71
CA GLY A 16 10.06 10.35 -1.65
C GLY A 16 10.75 10.67 -2.97
N VAL A 17 11.34 9.68 -3.63
CA VAL A 17 11.98 9.87 -4.94
C VAL A 17 10.96 10.27 -6.00
N VAL A 18 9.83 9.57 -6.09
CA VAL A 18 8.77 9.88 -7.06
C VAL A 18 8.21 11.28 -6.81
N GLY A 19 7.90 11.61 -5.56
CA GLY A 19 7.38 12.92 -5.19
C GLY A 19 8.37 14.05 -5.47
N ALA A 20 9.66 13.85 -5.18
CA ALA A 20 10.70 14.83 -5.49
C ALA A 20 10.85 15.08 -6.99
N VAL A 21 10.88 14.00 -7.78
CA VAL A 21 10.99 14.08 -9.25
C VAL A 21 9.78 14.80 -9.84
N TRP A 22 8.57 14.50 -9.36
CA TRP A 22 7.36 15.16 -9.83
C TRP A 22 7.28 16.63 -9.43
N GLY A 23 7.69 16.94 -8.20
CA GLY A 23 7.77 18.32 -7.72
C GLY A 23 8.83 19.15 -8.45
N PHE A 24 9.93 18.54 -8.89
CA PHE A 24 11.04 19.24 -9.55
C PHE A 24 10.62 19.96 -10.83
N GLY A 25 9.66 19.41 -11.59
CA GLY A 25 9.12 20.06 -12.80
C GLY A 25 8.48 21.42 -12.54
N SER A 26 8.14 21.74 -11.28
CA SER A 26 7.54 23.00 -10.86
C SER A 26 8.51 23.91 -10.08
N GLY A 27 9.76 23.49 -9.89
CA GLY A 27 10.82 24.23 -9.17
C GLY A 27 11.30 23.57 -7.87
N ILE A 28 12.40 24.09 -7.31
CA ILE A 28 13.10 23.47 -6.17
C ILE A 28 12.22 23.37 -4.92
N GLY A 29 11.43 24.40 -4.61
CA GLY A 29 10.51 24.37 -3.45
C GLY A 29 9.48 23.25 -3.55
N TRP A 30 8.99 22.99 -4.76
CA TRP A 30 8.05 21.90 -5.05
C TRP A 30 8.73 20.53 -5.01
N ALA A 31 10.01 20.43 -5.41
CA ALA A 31 10.78 19.20 -5.24
C ALA A 31 10.91 18.81 -3.77
N VAL A 32 11.17 19.77 -2.87
CA VAL A 32 11.27 19.50 -1.42
C VAL A 32 9.90 19.12 -0.85
N ALA A 33 8.84 19.86 -1.20
CA ALA A 33 7.48 19.52 -0.78
C ALA A 33 7.05 18.12 -1.27
N GLY A 34 7.38 17.80 -2.52
CA GLY A 34 7.14 16.50 -3.12
C GLY A 34 7.93 15.38 -2.45
N LEU A 35 9.20 15.61 -2.08
CA LEU A 35 10.01 14.66 -1.31
C LEU A 35 9.36 14.36 0.05
N VAL A 36 9.02 15.41 0.80
CA VAL A 36 8.43 15.25 2.14
C VAL A 36 7.07 14.56 2.06
N GLY A 37 6.20 15.01 1.15
CA GLY A 37 4.89 14.38 0.93
C GLY A 37 5.02 12.94 0.49
N GLY A 38 5.97 12.65 -0.41
CA GLY A 38 6.26 11.31 -0.90
C GLY A 38 6.79 10.35 0.17
N VAL A 39 7.69 10.81 1.04
CA VAL A 39 8.21 10.01 2.17
C VAL A 39 7.10 9.63 3.14
N VAL A 40 6.16 10.54 3.41
CA VAL A 40 5.06 10.31 4.36
C VAL A 40 3.93 9.48 3.74
N LEU A 41 3.53 9.76 2.50
CA LEU A 41 2.42 9.09 1.84
C LEU A 41 2.83 7.76 1.19
N GLY A 42 4.09 7.62 0.78
CA GLY A 42 4.62 6.43 0.10
C GLY A 42 4.37 5.12 0.86
N PRO A 43 4.66 5.03 2.17
CA PRO A 43 4.38 3.85 2.97
C PRO A 43 2.89 3.51 3.03
N ILE A 44 2.03 4.52 3.17
CA ILE A 44 0.57 4.36 3.24
C ILE A 44 0.05 3.82 1.90
N LEU A 45 0.47 4.42 0.79
CA LEU A 45 0.11 3.95 -0.55
C LEU A 45 0.64 2.53 -0.82
N LEU A 46 1.87 2.21 -0.39
CA LEU A 46 2.44 0.90 -0.59
C LEU A 46 1.64 -0.18 0.15
N LEU A 47 1.25 0.09 1.39
CA LEU A 47 0.39 -0.80 2.17
C LEU A 47 -0.98 -0.99 1.51
N LEU A 48 -1.58 0.11 1.04
CA LEU A 48 -2.85 0.07 0.32
C LEU A 48 -2.74 -0.75 -0.97
N LEU A 49 -1.66 -0.57 -1.73
CA LEU A 49 -1.39 -1.31 -2.97
C LEU A 49 -1.25 -2.81 -2.69
N LEU A 50 -0.47 -3.18 -1.66
CA LEU A 50 -0.30 -4.58 -1.26
C LEU A 50 -1.63 -5.19 -0.82
N PHE A 51 -2.46 -4.45 -0.10
CA PHE A 51 -3.79 -4.90 0.29
C PHE A 51 -4.69 -5.14 -0.92
N VAL A 52 -4.74 -4.19 -1.86
CA VAL A 52 -5.51 -4.33 -3.11
C VAL A 52 -5.01 -5.50 -3.93
N LEU A 53 -3.69 -5.67 -4.05
CA LEU A 53 -3.10 -6.78 -4.80
C LEU A 53 -3.40 -8.13 -4.15
N ALA A 54 -3.34 -8.21 -2.82
CA ALA A 54 -3.75 -9.41 -2.09
C ALA A 54 -5.23 -9.74 -2.34
N MET A 55 -6.08 -8.72 -2.33
CA MET A 55 -7.51 -8.87 -2.59
C MET A 55 -7.78 -9.34 -4.03
N LEU A 56 -7.08 -8.76 -5.00
CA LEU A 56 -7.14 -9.16 -6.41
C LEU A 56 -6.66 -10.60 -6.61
N MET A 57 -5.54 -10.98 -5.98
CA MET A 57 -5.05 -12.35 -6.01
C MET A 57 -6.09 -13.33 -5.47
N THR A 58 -6.73 -13.02 -4.33
CA THR A 58 -7.81 -13.86 -3.79
C THR A 58 -9.04 -13.90 -4.69
N LEU A 59 -9.38 -12.80 -5.36
CA LEU A 59 -10.50 -12.74 -6.30
C LEU A 59 -10.26 -13.64 -7.51
N VAL A 60 -9.06 -13.56 -8.10
CA VAL A 60 -8.69 -14.34 -9.29
C VAL A 60 -8.53 -15.83 -8.96
N THR A 61 -7.95 -16.17 -7.81
CA THR A 61 -7.65 -17.56 -7.46
C THR A 61 -8.78 -18.31 -6.76
N LYS A 62 -9.58 -17.63 -5.91
CA LYS A 62 -10.59 -18.25 -5.05
C LYS A 62 -12.02 -17.73 -5.30
N GLY A 63 -12.17 -16.72 -6.15
CA GLY A 63 -13.46 -16.13 -6.51
C GLY A 63 -13.99 -15.09 -5.51
N PRO A 64 -15.06 -14.36 -5.89
CA PRO A 64 -15.56 -13.20 -5.13
C PRO A 64 -16.10 -13.54 -3.75
N ARG A 65 -16.63 -14.76 -3.56
CA ARG A 65 -17.13 -15.23 -2.27
C ARG A 65 -16.02 -15.36 -1.22
N ALA A 66 -14.79 -15.68 -1.62
CA ALA A 66 -13.66 -15.79 -0.71
C ALA A 66 -13.19 -14.40 -0.22
N VAL A 67 -13.18 -13.41 -1.12
CA VAL A 67 -12.90 -12.01 -0.78
C VAL A 67 -13.94 -11.48 0.22
N LEU A 68 -15.23 -11.65 -0.07
CA LEU A 68 -16.32 -11.22 0.81
C LEU A 68 -16.25 -11.89 2.18
N ARG A 69 -15.90 -13.18 2.24
CA ARG A 69 -15.73 -13.90 3.51
C ARG A 69 -14.53 -13.41 4.31
N GLY A 70 -13.45 -12.99 3.64
CA GLY A 70 -12.31 -12.35 4.29
C GLY A 70 -12.65 -10.98 4.87
N LEU A 71 -13.49 -10.20 4.18
CA LEU A 71 -13.92 -8.87 4.62
C LEU A 71 -15.02 -8.91 5.70
N TRP A 72 -15.93 -9.89 5.65
CA TRP A 72 -17.05 -10.01 6.58
C TRP A 72 -16.72 -10.76 7.88
N GLY A 73 -15.48 -11.20 8.03
CA GLY A 73 -15.06 -12.01 9.17
C GLY A 73 -15.48 -13.47 8.98
N MET A 74 -14.54 -14.38 9.24
CA MET A 74 -14.80 -15.81 9.21
C MET A 74 -15.85 -16.17 10.26
N ARG A 75 -17.12 -16.34 9.85
CA ARG A 75 -18.09 -17.08 10.66
C ARG A 75 -17.47 -18.47 10.92
N PRO A 76 -17.25 -18.86 12.19
CA PRO A 76 -16.74 -20.19 12.48
C PRO A 76 -17.73 -21.22 11.92
N PRO A 77 -17.25 -22.34 11.37
CA PRO A 77 -18.14 -23.42 10.98
C PRO A 77 -18.89 -23.88 12.23
N GLU A 78 -20.22 -23.84 12.18
CA GLU A 78 -21.06 -24.58 13.11
C GLU A 78 -20.60 -26.03 13.03
N ARG A 79 -19.92 -26.49 14.09
CA ARG A 79 -19.54 -27.90 14.23
C ARG A 79 -20.83 -28.72 14.46
N PRO A 80 -20.87 -29.96 13.94
CA PRO A 80 -22.08 -30.79 13.88
C PRO A 80 -22.64 -31.16 15.26
#